data_AF-A0A833LI88-F1
#
_entry.id   AF-A0A833LI88-F1
#
_cell.length_a   1.000
_cell.length_b   1.000
_cell.length_c   1.000
_cell.angle_alpha   90.00
_cell.angle_beta   90.00
_cell.angle_gamma   90.00
#
_symmetry.space_group_name_H-M   'P 1'
#
loop_
_entity.id
_entity.type
_entity.pdbx_description
1 polymer ?
#
loop_
_entity_poly.entity_id
_entity_poly.type
_entity_poly.pdbx_seq_one_letter_code
_entity_poly.pdbx_strand_id
1 'polypeptide(L)'
;MTPRLGDRSHPDSEAVEAALAEVTASVRACRICRDRPSGTPLPHEPTPVLRVSTTATICVAGQAPGTRVHASGVPFTDPSGDRLRAWMGVDAGTFYDVGRVAIVPMGFCFPGQDARGADLPPRRECAPAWRASLFAAMPNIGLLLAVGSYAQAWHLGPLARPTLTETVATWRELAAAGRRPV
;
A
#
# COMPACT_ATOMS: atom_id res chain seq x y z
N MET A 1 -2.83 18.36 43.43
CA MET A 1 -3.07 18.73 42.02
C MET A 1 -1.85 18.32 41.23
N THR A 2 -1.89 17.13 40.62
CA THR A 2 -0.84 16.64 39.72
C THR A 2 -1.03 17.32 38.36
N PRO A 3 0.00 17.93 37.74
CA PRO A 3 -0.16 18.51 36.41
C PRO A 3 -0.35 17.37 35.41
N ARG A 4 -1.33 17.51 34.53
CA ARG A 4 -1.52 16.62 33.38
C ARG A 4 -0.28 16.74 32.48
N LEU A 5 0.31 15.60 32.13
CA LEU A 5 1.27 15.48 31.03
C LEU A 5 0.56 15.95 29.76
N GLY A 6 0.81 17.21 29.39
CA GLY A 6 0.42 17.75 28.11
C GLY A 6 1.21 17.02 27.03
N ASP A 7 0.47 16.44 26.10
CA ASP A 7 0.92 16.01 24.79
C ASP A 7 1.77 17.12 24.16
N ARG A 8 3.09 16.89 24.13
CA ARG A 8 4.03 17.71 23.37
C ARG A 8 4.36 16.94 22.11
N SER A 9 3.46 17.02 21.12
CA SER A 9 3.77 16.69 19.75
C SER A 9 5.11 17.35 19.38
N HIS A 10 6.09 16.54 19.01
CA HIS A 10 7.40 17.04 18.59
C HIS A 10 7.23 17.75 17.23
N PRO A 11 7.95 18.86 16.98
CA PRO A 11 7.84 19.59 15.71
C PRO A 11 8.14 18.70 14.49
N ASP A 12 8.98 17.68 14.65
CA ASP A 12 9.23 16.67 13.62
C ASP A 12 8.01 15.78 13.33
N SER A 13 7.18 15.50 14.35
CA SER A 13 5.93 14.72 14.19
C SER A 13 4.89 15.51 13.40
N GLU A 14 4.74 16.80 13.70
CA GLU A 14 3.79 17.68 13.02
C GLU A 14 4.18 17.88 11.54
N ALA A 15 5.47 18.04 11.25
CA ALA A 15 5.98 18.13 9.89
C ALA A 15 5.74 16.83 9.08
N VAL A 16 5.96 15.66 9.69
CA VAL A 16 5.73 14.37 9.03
C VAL A 16 4.23 14.13 8.79
N GLU A 17 3.37 14.50 9.74
CA GLU A 17 1.91 14.44 9.56
C GLU A 17 1.43 15.34 8.43
N ALA A 18 1.93 16.58 8.36
CA ALA A 18 1.62 17.51 7.28
C ALA A 18 2.07 16.96 5.91
N ALA A 19 3.30 16.43 5.84
CA ALA A 19 3.81 15.82 4.61
C ALA A 19 2.98 14.60 4.17
N LEU A 20 2.56 13.75 5.11
CA LEU A 20 1.69 12.60 4.80
C LEU A 20 0.31 13.06 4.31
N ALA A 21 -0.26 14.09 4.93
CA ALA A 21 -1.54 14.64 4.52
C ALA A 21 -1.47 15.21 3.10
N GLU A 22 -0.41 15.95 2.75
CA GLU A 22 -0.20 16.53 1.43
C GLU A 22 -0.06 15.46 0.34
N VAL A 23 0.82 14.47 0.54
CA VAL A 23 1.01 13.40 -0.44
C VAL A 23 -0.27 12.56 -0.58
N THR A 24 -0.98 12.30 0.52
CA THR A 24 -2.24 11.53 0.49
C THR A 24 -3.32 12.28 -0.27
N ALA A 25 -3.44 13.60 -0.09
CA ALA A 25 -4.36 14.44 -0.85
C ALA A 25 -4.02 14.40 -2.36
N SER A 26 -2.73 14.50 -2.69
CA SER A 26 -2.24 14.42 -4.07
C SER A 26 -2.53 13.06 -4.72
N VAL A 27 -2.33 11.97 -3.99
CA VAL A 27 -2.68 10.61 -4.46
C VAL A 27 -4.18 10.50 -4.67
N ARG A 28 -5.01 10.98 -3.74
CA ARG A 28 -6.49 10.93 -3.86
C ARG A 28 -7.02 11.76 -5.03
N ALA A 29 -6.34 12.84 -5.39
CA ALA A 29 -6.66 13.66 -6.55
C ALA A 29 -6.02 13.16 -7.87
N CYS A 30 -5.22 12.09 -7.83
CA CYS A 30 -4.45 11.62 -8.97
C CYS A 30 -5.35 11.16 -10.13
N ARG A 31 -5.02 11.62 -11.34
CA ARG A 31 -5.74 11.28 -12.59
C ARG A 31 -4.85 10.68 -13.68
N ILE A 32 -3.58 10.40 -13.37
CA ILE A 32 -2.55 10.01 -14.36
C ILE A 32 -3.04 8.85 -15.23
N CYS A 33 -3.60 7.80 -14.64
CA CYS A 33 -4.03 6.59 -15.35
C CYS A 33 -5.16 6.81 -16.37
N ARG A 34 -5.87 7.95 -16.29
CA ARG A 34 -6.90 8.34 -17.24
C ARG A 34 -6.40 9.43 -18.17
N ASP A 35 -5.78 10.47 -17.63
CA ASP A 35 -5.49 11.69 -18.38
C ASP A 35 -4.16 11.61 -19.15
N ARG A 36 -3.15 10.90 -18.61
CA ARG A 36 -1.81 10.75 -19.21
C ARG A 36 -1.19 9.37 -18.93
N PRO A 37 -1.87 8.27 -19.28
CA PRO A 37 -1.37 6.92 -19.04
C PRO A 37 -0.18 6.57 -19.94
N SER A 38 0.62 5.59 -19.54
CA SER A 38 1.62 4.96 -20.42
C SER A 38 1.01 3.96 -21.43
N GLY A 39 -0.30 3.69 -21.33
CA GLY A 39 -1.04 2.76 -22.19
C GLY A 39 -2.47 3.26 -22.40
N THR A 40 -3.44 2.35 -22.54
CA THR A 40 -4.85 2.76 -22.70
C THR A 40 -5.36 3.51 -21.47
N PRO A 41 -6.04 4.66 -21.64
CA PRO A 41 -6.74 5.36 -20.56
C PRO A 41 -7.69 4.47 -19.78
N LEU A 42 -7.81 4.71 -18.48
CA LEU A 42 -8.88 4.11 -17.70
C LEU A 42 -10.25 4.50 -18.30
N PRO A 43 -11.17 3.54 -18.45
CA PRO A 43 -12.50 3.81 -19.00
C PRO A 43 -13.45 4.45 -17.97
N HIS A 44 -13.01 4.60 -16.72
CA HIS A 44 -13.80 5.14 -15.62
C HIS A 44 -13.03 6.24 -14.88
N GLU A 45 -13.74 6.91 -13.97
CA GLU A 45 -13.14 7.90 -13.09
C GLU A 45 -12.10 7.27 -12.16
N PRO A 46 -10.90 7.87 -12.00
CA PRO A 46 -9.91 7.40 -11.04
C PRO A 46 -10.44 7.54 -9.61
N THR A 47 -10.42 6.45 -8.85
CA THR A 47 -10.75 6.43 -7.41
C THR A 47 -9.57 5.83 -6.64
N PRO A 48 -8.50 6.60 -6.37
CA PRO A 48 -7.32 6.08 -5.69
C PRO A 48 -7.64 5.57 -4.28
N VAL A 49 -7.37 4.29 -4.02
CA VAL A 49 -7.61 3.64 -2.73
C VAL A 49 -6.28 3.32 -2.04
N LEU A 50 -6.09 3.88 -0.86
CA LEU A 50 -4.99 3.61 0.07
C LEU A 50 -5.42 3.91 1.51
N ARG A 51 -4.70 3.33 2.47
CA ARG A 51 -4.84 3.60 3.90
C ARG A 51 -3.43 3.83 4.45
N VAL A 52 -3.17 4.99 5.04
CA VAL A 52 -1.83 5.37 5.48
C VAL A 52 -1.90 6.10 6.81
N SER A 53 -0.82 6.01 7.58
CA SER A 53 -0.64 6.72 8.84
C SER A 53 0.85 6.94 9.08
N THR A 54 1.18 8.02 9.76
CA THR A 54 2.53 8.29 10.25
C THR A 54 2.93 7.29 11.34
N THR A 55 1.96 6.71 12.05
CA THR A 55 2.18 5.81 13.19
C THR A 55 2.15 4.32 12.85
N ALA A 56 1.71 3.95 11.64
CA ALA A 56 1.70 2.56 11.21
C ALA A 56 3.11 1.97 11.25
N THR A 57 3.21 0.72 11.72
CA THR A 57 4.47 -0.02 11.78
C THR A 57 4.53 -1.16 10.78
N ILE A 58 3.35 -1.60 10.30
CA ILE A 58 3.20 -2.63 9.27
C ILE A 58 2.59 -2.00 8.02
N CYS A 59 3.13 -2.31 6.85
CA CYS A 59 2.53 -1.97 5.55
C CYS A 59 2.18 -3.23 4.76
N VAL A 60 0.94 -3.34 4.30
CA VAL A 60 0.50 -4.35 3.33
C VAL A 60 0.56 -3.75 1.93
N ALA A 61 1.43 -4.28 1.07
CA ALA A 61 1.56 -3.88 -0.32
C ALA A 61 0.99 -4.96 -1.25
N GLY A 62 -0.22 -4.73 -1.75
CA GLY A 62 -0.90 -5.59 -2.73
C GLY A 62 -0.74 -5.11 -4.17
N GLN A 63 -1.45 -5.74 -5.12
CA GLN A 63 -1.41 -5.36 -6.53
C GLN A 63 -2.20 -4.08 -6.82
N ALA A 64 -3.53 -4.18 -6.94
CA ALA A 64 -4.42 -3.06 -7.21
C ALA A 64 -5.82 -3.37 -6.65
N PRO A 65 -6.69 -2.36 -6.46
CA PRO A 65 -8.10 -2.58 -6.18
C PRO A 65 -8.76 -3.46 -7.24
N GLY A 66 -9.59 -4.42 -6.82
CA GLY A 66 -10.55 -5.11 -7.68
C GLY A 66 -11.90 -4.40 -7.72
N THR A 67 -12.87 -4.94 -8.48
CA THR A 67 -14.20 -4.34 -8.69
C THR A 67 -14.94 -3.97 -7.39
N ARG A 68 -14.87 -4.82 -6.36
CA ARG A 68 -15.52 -4.55 -5.06
C ARG A 68 -14.88 -3.39 -4.32
N VAL A 69 -13.55 -3.31 -4.35
CA VAL A 69 -12.78 -2.23 -3.71
C VAL A 69 -12.98 -0.93 -4.45
N HIS A 70 -13.11 -0.96 -5.78
CA HIS A 70 -13.47 0.21 -6.58
C HIS A 70 -14.81 0.80 -6.15
N ALA A 71 -15.82 -0.06 -5.94
CA ALA A 71 -17.14 0.37 -5.50
C ALA A 71 -17.17 0.82 -4.03
N SER A 72 -16.43 0.16 -3.13
CA SER A 72 -16.50 0.41 -1.69
C SER A 72 -15.48 1.44 -1.18
N GLY A 73 -14.37 1.64 -1.87
CA GLY A 73 -13.22 2.40 -1.39
C GLY A 73 -12.48 1.76 -0.20
N VAL A 74 -12.80 0.51 0.16
CA VAL A 74 -12.18 -0.21 1.28
C VAL A 74 -11.38 -1.40 0.74
N PRO A 75 -10.05 -1.42 0.93
CA PRO A 75 -9.23 -2.53 0.45
C PRO A 75 -9.49 -3.80 1.27
N PHE A 76 -9.27 -4.99 0.68
CA PHE A 76 -9.34 -6.29 1.36
C PHE A 76 -10.68 -6.62 2.04
N THR A 77 -11.81 -6.15 1.49
CA THR A 77 -13.17 -6.53 1.94
C THR A 77 -13.70 -7.81 1.30
N ASP A 78 -12.87 -8.53 0.55
CA ASP A 78 -13.23 -9.77 -0.13
C ASP A 78 -12.61 -11.00 0.57
N PRO A 79 -12.91 -12.24 0.13
CA PRO A 79 -12.37 -13.45 0.74
C PRO A 79 -10.83 -13.54 0.73
N SER A 80 -10.14 -12.79 -0.15
CA SER A 80 -8.68 -12.72 -0.12
C SER A 80 -8.18 -11.93 1.09
N GLY A 81 -8.90 -10.87 1.46
CA GLY A 81 -8.67 -10.12 2.69
C GLY A 81 -8.92 -10.93 3.95
N ASP A 82 -9.96 -11.77 3.97
CA ASP A 82 -10.25 -12.66 5.10
C ASP A 82 -9.08 -13.64 5.34
N ARG A 83 -8.57 -14.25 4.26
CA ARG A 83 -7.41 -15.14 4.34
C ARG A 83 -6.15 -14.41 4.79
N LEU A 84 -5.90 -13.21 4.28
CA LEU A 84 -4.74 -12.41 4.67
C LEU A 84 -4.76 -12.10 6.17
N ARG A 85 -5.91 -11.65 6.70
CA ARG A 85 -6.09 -11.39 8.14
C ARG A 85 -5.85 -12.65 8.98
N ALA A 86 -6.39 -13.79 8.54
CA ALA A 86 -6.17 -15.07 9.19
C ALA A 86 -4.68 -15.46 9.22
N TRP A 87 -3.94 -15.28 8.12
CA TRP A 87 -2.50 -15.54 8.07
C TRP A 87 -1.68 -14.59 8.95
N MET A 88 -2.10 -13.32 9.02
CA MET A 88 -1.50 -12.33 9.92
C MET A 88 -1.82 -12.60 11.39
N GLY A 89 -2.83 -13.43 11.69
CA GLY A 89 -3.29 -13.69 13.05
C GLY A 89 -3.98 -12.49 13.71
N VAL A 90 -4.62 -11.62 12.92
CA VAL A 90 -5.27 -10.39 13.42
C VAL A 90 -6.75 -10.35 13.02
N ASP A 91 -7.56 -9.69 13.84
CA ASP A 91 -8.96 -9.41 13.51
C ASP A 91 -9.12 -8.23 12.55
N ALA A 92 -10.35 -8.00 12.09
CA ALA A 92 -10.66 -6.90 11.17
C ALA A 92 -10.41 -5.52 11.79
N GLY A 93 -10.69 -5.34 13.09
CA GLY A 93 -10.47 -4.07 13.78
C GLY A 93 -9.01 -3.67 13.79
N THR A 94 -8.14 -4.63 14.12
CA THR A 94 -6.68 -4.47 14.11
C THR A 94 -6.14 -4.25 12.70
N PHE A 95 -6.65 -4.99 11.71
CA PHE A 95 -6.22 -4.85 10.31
C PHE A 95 -6.60 -3.50 9.70
N TYR A 96 -7.75 -2.94 10.08
CA TYR A 96 -8.24 -1.66 9.56
C TYR A 96 -7.89 -0.45 10.44
N ASP A 97 -7.24 -0.66 11.58
CA ASP A 97 -6.61 0.40 12.38
C ASP A 97 -5.42 0.96 11.61
N VAL A 98 -5.63 2.12 10.96
CA VAL A 98 -4.59 2.79 10.17
C VAL A 98 -3.37 3.17 11.00
N GLY A 99 -3.52 3.33 12.32
CA GLY A 99 -2.39 3.58 13.22
C GLY A 99 -1.48 2.37 13.42
N ARG A 100 -1.90 1.17 13.00
CA ARG A 100 -1.11 -0.06 13.09
C ARG A 100 -0.70 -0.56 11.72
N VAL A 101 -1.66 -0.61 10.79
CA VAL A 101 -1.51 -1.22 9.48
C VAL A 101 -1.82 -0.21 8.37
N ALA A 102 -0.79 0.15 7.61
CA ALA A 102 -0.94 0.86 6.35
C ALA A 102 -1.23 -0.15 5.21
N ILE A 103 -1.98 0.30 4.21
CA ILE A 103 -2.30 -0.45 2.99
C ILE A 103 -1.98 0.43 1.78
N VAL A 104 -0.92 0.06 1.07
CA VAL A 104 -0.39 0.80 -0.08
C VAL A 104 -0.23 -0.15 -1.27
N PRO A 105 -1.26 -0.29 -2.14
CA PRO A 105 -1.17 -1.14 -3.31
C PRO A 105 -0.21 -0.56 -4.37
N MET A 106 0.27 -1.42 -5.28
CA MET A 106 1.12 -1.01 -6.42
C MET A 106 0.40 -0.07 -7.39
N GLY A 107 -0.89 -0.29 -7.62
CA GLY A 107 -1.78 0.62 -8.33
C GLY A 107 -2.93 1.04 -7.43
N PHE A 108 -3.27 2.32 -7.42
CA PHE A 108 -4.31 2.84 -6.52
C PHE A 108 -5.72 2.80 -7.11
N CYS A 109 -5.86 2.64 -8.42
CA CYS A 109 -7.15 2.55 -9.11
C CYS A 109 -7.39 1.12 -9.60
N PHE A 110 -8.67 0.75 -9.71
CA PHE A 110 -9.05 -0.47 -10.41
C PHE A 110 -8.59 -0.37 -11.88
N PRO A 111 -7.82 -1.35 -12.38
CA PRO A 111 -7.26 -1.27 -13.73
C PRO A 111 -8.21 -1.78 -14.82
N GLY A 112 -9.39 -2.30 -14.45
CA GLY A 112 -10.29 -3.03 -15.34
C GLY A 112 -10.09 -4.54 -15.26
N GLN A 113 -10.83 -5.28 -16.09
CA GLN A 113 -10.76 -6.75 -16.18
C GLN A 113 -10.43 -7.20 -17.60
N ASP A 114 -9.79 -8.36 -17.71
CA ASP A 114 -9.61 -9.05 -18.99
C ASP A 114 -10.93 -9.69 -19.46
N ALA A 115 -10.93 -10.23 -20.68
CA ALA A 115 -12.11 -10.86 -21.28
C ALA A 115 -12.65 -12.08 -20.49
N ARG A 116 -11.86 -12.62 -19.54
CA ARG A 116 -12.25 -13.74 -18.68
C ARG A 116 -12.69 -13.27 -17.29
N GLY A 117 -12.76 -11.97 -17.06
CA GLY A 117 -13.15 -11.37 -15.78
C GLY A 117 -12.04 -11.34 -14.73
N ALA A 118 -10.78 -11.59 -15.10
CA ALA A 118 -9.65 -11.45 -14.20
C ALA A 118 -9.20 -9.99 -14.14
N ASP A 119 -8.93 -9.48 -12.94
CA ASP A 119 -8.45 -8.10 -12.77
C ASP A 119 -7.11 -7.90 -13.51
N LEU A 120 -7.00 -6.80 -14.24
CA LEU A 120 -5.78 -6.42 -14.95
C LEU A 120 -4.65 -6.10 -13.97
N PRO A 121 -3.38 -6.15 -14.42
CA PRO A 121 -2.25 -5.80 -13.56
C PRO A 121 -2.26 -4.31 -13.14
N PRO A 122 -1.56 -3.97 -12.04
CA PRO A 122 -1.46 -2.58 -11.60
C PRO A 122 -0.87 -1.70 -12.70
N ARG A 123 -1.37 -0.47 -12.76
CA ARG A 123 -0.92 0.55 -13.71
C ARG A 123 0.55 0.90 -13.48
N ARG A 124 1.36 0.87 -14.54
CA ARG A 124 2.83 1.01 -14.46
C ARG A 124 3.26 2.39 -13.97
N GLU A 125 2.46 3.40 -14.27
CA GLU A 125 2.64 4.79 -13.88
C GLU A 125 2.43 5.05 -12.37
N CYS A 126 1.68 4.20 -11.65
CA CYS A 126 1.30 4.49 -10.27
C CYS A 126 2.47 4.45 -9.29
N ALA A 127 3.23 3.35 -9.31
CA ALA A 127 4.31 3.15 -8.34
C ALA A 127 5.43 4.20 -8.47
N PRO A 128 5.95 4.51 -9.67
CA PRO A 128 6.93 5.60 -9.86
C PRO A 128 6.43 6.98 -9.43
N ALA A 129 5.14 7.26 -9.60
CA ALA A 129 4.59 8.58 -9.29
C ALA A 129 4.48 8.86 -7.78
N TRP A 130 4.24 7.84 -6.95
CA TRP A 130 3.76 8.08 -5.58
C TRP A 130 4.46 7.31 -4.46
N ARG A 131 5.13 6.19 -4.75
CA ARG A 131 5.62 5.34 -3.66
C ARG A 131 6.73 5.98 -2.86
N ALA A 132 7.71 6.59 -3.52
CA ALA A 132 8.84 7.21 -2.84
C ALA A 132 8.38 8.29 -1.84
N SER A 133 7.46 9.17 -2.25
CA SER A 133 6.92 10.22 -1.37
C SER A 133 6.04 9.66 -0.24
N LEU A 134 5.22 8.64 -0.52
CA LEU A 134 4.43 7.97 0.52
C LEU A 134 5.29 7.30 1.60
N PHE A 135 6.30 6.53 1.21
CA PHE A 135 7.18 5.85 2.17
C PHE A 135 8.11 6.82 2.90
N ALA A 136 8.52 7.92 2.27
CA ALA A 136 9.23 9.00 2.96
C ALA A 136 8.37 9.64 4.07
N ALA A 137 7.05 9.75 3.86
CA ALA A 137 6.10 10.29 4.83
C ALA A 137 5.58 9.25 5.84
N MET A 138 6.05 8.00 5.80
CA MET A 138 5.71 6.94 6.76
C MET A 138 6.98 6.29 7.35
N PRO A 139 7.80 7.05 8.12
CA PRO A 139 9.10 6.60 8.57
C PRO A 139 9.06 5.43 9.56
N ASN A 140 7.90 5.15 10.17
CA ASN A 140 7.73 4.16 11.22
C ASN A 140 7.46 2.73 10.70
N ILE A 141 7.33 2.53 9.38
CA ILE A 141 7.12 1.20 8.81
C ILE A 141 8.39 0.34 9.03
N GLY A 142 8.29 -0.62 9.94
CA GLY A 142 9.33 -1.60 10.23
C GLY A 142 9.13 -2.94 9.50
N LEU A 143 7.89 -3.26 9.10
CA LEU A 143 7.56 -4.47 8.38
C LEU A 143 6.74 -4.16 7.13
N LEU A 144 7.17 -4.69 5.98
CA LEU A 144 6.41 -4.65 4.74
C LEU A 144 6.03 -6.05 4.26
N LEU A 145 4.72 -6.29 4.14
CA LEU A 145 4.15 -7.50 3.57
C LEU A 145 3.89 -7.27 2.07
N ALA A 146 4.85 -7.69 1.23
CA ALA A 146 4.73 -7.63 -0.22
C ALA A 146 3.91 -8.82 -0.77
N VAL A 147 2.62 -8.58 -1.02
CA VAL A 147 1.66 -9.60 -1.47
C VAL A 147 1.56 -9.60 -2.99
N GLY A 148 2.16 -10.63 -3.60
CA GLY A 148 2.14 -10.86 -5.05
C GLY A 148 3.37 -10.35 -5.78
N SER A 149 3.54 -10.82 -7.02
CA SER A 149 4.76 -10.61 -7.82
C SER A 149 5.09 -9.15 -8.10
N TYR A 150 4.11 -8.29 -8.37
CA TYR A 150 4.35 -6.86 -8.63
C TYR A 150 4.89 -6.13 -7.40
N ALA A 151 4.35 -6.42 -6.21
CA ALA A 151 4.84 -5.85 -4.96
C ALA A 151 6.25 -6.35 -4.65
N GLN A 152 6.47 -7.66 -4.79
CA GLN A 152 7.79 -8.27 -4.55
C GLN A 152 8.85 -7.74 -5.51
N ALA A 153 8.57 -7.71 -6.82
CA ALA A 153 9.52 -7.25 -7.83
C ALA A 153 10.01 -5.82 -7.54
N TRP A 154 9.12 -4.93 -7.11
CA TRP A 154 9.54 -3.58 -6.74
C TRP A 154 10.28 -3.54 -5.40
N HIS A 155 9.64 -4.03 -4.32
CA HIS A 155 10.18 -3.83 -2.97
C HIS A 155 11.49 -4.61 -2.76
N LEU A 156 11.61 -5.79 -3.36
CA LEU A 156 12.81 -6.62 -3.22
C LEU A 156 13.87 -6.30 -4.29
N GLY A 157 13.45 -5.83 -5.47
CA GLY A 157 14.36 -5.49 -6.57
C GLY A 157 15.30 -6.66 -6.89
N PRO A 158 16.63 -6.48 -6.84
CA PRO A 158 17.61 -7.55 -7.08
C PRO A 158 17.51 -8.76 -6.11
N LEU A 159 16.85 -8.60 -4.96
CA LEU A 159 16.64 -9.71 -4.01
C LEU A 159 15.46 -10.61 -4.40
N ALA A 160 14.59 -10.18 -5.32
CA ALA A 160 13.53 -11.05 -5.82
C ALA A 160 14.15 -12.25 -6.56
N ARG A 161 13.56 -13.43 -6.39
CA ARG A 161 13.93 -14.62 -7.15
C ARG A 161 13.20 -14.65 -8.50
N PRO A 162 13.64 -15.47 -9.47
CA PRO A 162 13.00 -15.56 -10.79
C PRO A 162 11.49 -15.81 -10.73
N THR A 163 11.02 -16.56 -9.74
CA THR A 163 9.59 -16.81 -9.54
C THR A 163 9.04 -16.32 -8.19
N LEU A 164 7.73 -16.10 -8.14
CA LEU A 164 6.98 -15.81 -6.91
C LEU A 164 7.20 -16.92 -5.87
N THR A 165 7.10 -18.18 -6.28
CA THR A 165 7.25 -19.34 -5.40
C THR A 165 8.64 -19.39 -4.77
N GLU A 166 9.70 -19.21 -5.56
CA GLU A 166 11.07 -19.18 -5.05
C GLU A 166 11.29 -18.00 -4.11
N THR A 167 10.75 -16.83 -4.44
CA THR A 167 10.86 -15.63 -3.59
C THR A 167 10.25 -15.88 -2.22
N VAL A 168 9.03 -16.44 -2.20
CA VAL A 168 8.33 -16.81 -0.95
C VAL A 168 9.08 -17.91 -0.20
N ALA A 169 9.64 -18.91 -0.88
CA ALA A 169 10.41 -19.98 -0.23
C ALA A 169 11.65 -19.43 0.50
N THR A 170 12.26 -18.36 -0.02
CA THR A 170 13.43 -17.68 0.58
C THR A 170 13.09 -16.58 1.59
N TRP A 171 11.85 -16.48 2.08
CA TRP A 171 11.41 -15.36 2.93
C TRP A 171 12.29 -15.11 4.17
N ARG A 172 12.89 -16.16 4.76
CA ARG A 172 13.79 -16.02 5.93
C ARG A 172 15.06 -15.26 5.59
N GLU A 173 15.65 -15.52 4.43
CA GLU A 173 16.83 -14.78 3.94
C GLU A 173 16.47 -13.31 3.70
N LEU A 174 15.31 -13.07 3.07
CA LEU A 174 14.81 -11.73 2.79
C LEU A 174 14.55 -10.93 4.07
N ALA A 175 13.97 -11.57 5.09
CA ALA A 175 13.75 -10.97 6.40
C ALA A 175 15.07 -10.63 7.12
N ALA A 176 16.06 -11.52 7.04
CA ALA A 176 17.38 -11.30 7.65
C ALA A 176 18.20 -10.21 6.95
N ALA A 177 17.98 -9.97 5.66
CA ALA A 177 18.68 -8.94 4.88
C ALA A 177 18.35 -7.49 5.31
N GLY A 178 17.30 -7.28 6.12
CA GLY A 178 17.05 -6.00 6.80
C GLY A 178 16.79 -4.79 5.88
N ARG A 179 16.31 -5.00 4.64
CA ARG A 179 16.00 -3.86 3.76
C ARG A 179 14.84 -3.06 4.30
N ARG A 180 15.02 -1.74 4.33
CA ARG A 180 13.92 -0.81 4.60
C ARG A 180 12.87 -0.88 3.48
N PRO A 181 11.58 -0.74 3.81
CA PRO A 181 10.53 -0.51 2.84
C PRO A 181 10.88 0.69 1.94
N VAL A 182 10.70 0.52 0.63
CA VAL A 182 10.87 1.55 -0.42
C VAL A 182 9.66 1.56 -1.34
#